data_AF-A0A067Q4M7-F1
#
_entry.id   AF-A0A067Q4M7-F1
#
_cell.length_a   1.000
_cell.length_b   1.000
_cell.length_c   1.000
_cell.angle_alpha   90.00
_cell.angle_beta   90.00
_cell.angle_gamma   90.00
#
_symmetry.space_group_name_H-M   'P 1'
#
loop_
_entity.id
_entity.type
_entity.pdbx_description
1 polymer ?
#
loop_
_entity_poly.entity_id
_entity_poly.type
_entity_poly.pdbx_seq_one_letter_code
_entity_poly.pdbx_strand_id
1 'polypeptide(L)'
;MQANPVSSPRHQAPPEHQLGDPGLRLLRAVHGYLIGPLQTSTFGHKRLGASSFPLQHKPSPSVLQSTRPAQDMSVDLHNLRDQAAKAVVPNIKPNDITSKLGNLSKGLDIWTYLEDPVTVELVFRGSHHSVTRDYTSNFSTSDSLTHVEFGLADETADLFVKVAGATIKQFSIEVGVILPSLDTDIPPVRDGASIRAQGYAISIGIYENISIGQRHQLFLNVTKLHTDWMGTLPGYCPFWVLCLPGAHDAGCNTLEGLDEIGNNLNLLAPFLAAFKLSVLTGLDDVTTQMSVSTWEKFVIWLGGLTQKDTTTAMLEMGTRFFDFRPGFSVQPLPALGMTEIRHQHAVVPGQQWKDFLVEIFQFLAAHPKEIVQVSVTSNGFVNSAMVPSASDLAQVMSEARQVAGVGASIGCVGPEVFSQTLDQLWSSNNRLILTDSNHGPGISNLDAWNPTAWATVDPQTLKDAYIAALTPNNQIGKDETVYQAQGTATDKLKGPAVLLANDYNLPLVRTKGNFNAVLLPYIRDVHSSTLNHKEHLVLLDDWVDGCLTDVAISITLDRLGRMDKFVPN
;
A
#
# COMPACT_ATOMS: atom_id res chain seq x y z
N MET A 1 -39.64 50.61 23.38
CA MET A 1 -40.11 49.22 23.32
C MET A 1 -38.86 48.34 23.21
N GLN A 2 -38.15 48.16 24.33
CA GLN A 2 -38.21 46.98 25.22
C GLN A 2 -37.91 45.66 24.49
N ALA A 3 -36.67 45.21 24.72
CA ALA A 3 -36.14 43.89 24.40
C ALA A 3 -36.62 42.85 25.41
N ASN A 4 -36.88 41.63 24.93
CA ASN A 4 -36.98 40.41 25.73
C ASN A 4 -35.95 39.40 25.19
N PRO A 5 -35.12 38.77 26.05
CA PRO A 5 -34.24 37.68 25.65
C PRO A 5 -34.95 36.34 25.77
N VAL A 6 -34.76 35.46 24.78
CA VAL A 6 -35.20 34.06 24.81
C VAL A 6 -34.05 33.22 25.36
N SER A 7 -34.37 32.48 26.42
CA SER A 7 -33.53 31.54 27.15
C SER A 7 -33.22 30.27 26.35
N SER A 8 -31.96 29.83 26.37
CA SER A 8 -31.51 28.51 25.92
C SER A 8 -31.91 27.40 26.90
N PRO A 9 -32.33 26.20 26.44
CA PRO A 9 -32.54 25.06 27.31
C PRO A 9 -31.22 24.33 27.61
N ARG A 10 -31.00 24.07 28.91
CA ARG A 10 -29.98 23.16 29.45
C ARG A 10 -30.29 21.73 29.01
N HIS A 11 -29.33 21.06 28.36
CA HIS A 11 -29.33 19.60 28.25
C HIS A 11 -28.70 18.99 29.51
N GLN A 12 -29.47 18.13 30.18
CA GLN A 12 -29.07 17.29 31.28
C GLN A 12 -28.23 16.12 30.77
N ALA A 13 -27.16 15.79 31.51
CA ALA A 13 -26.37 14.58 31.30
C ALA A 13 -27.15 13.33 31.74
N PRO A 14 -27.06 12.20 31.03
CA PRO A 14 -27.62 10.92 31.48
C PRO A 14 -26.70 10.23 32.51
N PRO A 15 -27.23 9.26 33.28
CA PRO A 15 -26.57 8.73 34.48
C PRO A 15 -25.47 7.71 34.17
N GLU A 16 -24.48 7.68 35.05
CA GLU A 16 -23.43 6.67 35.13
C GLU A 16 -24.01 5.26 35.31
N HIS A 17 -23.72 4.37 34.36
CA HIS A 17 -23.86 2.93 34.54
C HIS A 17 -22.50 2.34 34.92
N GLN A 18 -22.39 1.85 36.15
CA GLN A 18 -21.30 0.98 36.60
C GLN A 18 -21.35 -0.34 35.80
N LEU A 19 -20.38 -0.54 34.91
CA LEU A 19 -20.10 -1.83 34.30
C LEU A 19 -18.91 -2.47 35.03
N GLY A 20 -19.19 -3.62 35.65
CA GLY A 20 -18.20 -4.45 36.33
C GLY A 20 -17.17 -5.02 35.36
N ASP A 21 -15.93 -5.04 35.84
CA ASP A 21 -14.70 -5.49 35.18
C ASP A 21 -14.72 -6.99 34.78
N PRO A 22 -14.73 -7.33 33.48
CA PRO A 22 -14.55 -8.69 32.99
C PRO A 22 -13.09 -9.02 32.62
N GLY A 23 -12.17 -8.03 32.65
CA GLY A 23 -10.83 -8.12 32.08
C GLY A 23 -9.85 -9.00 32.88
N LEU A 24 -10.11 -9.22 34.16
CA LEU A 24 -9.18 -9.91 35.07
C LEU A 24 -9.35 -11.43 35.17
N ARG A 25 -10.36 -12.03 34.51
CA ARG A 25 -10.58 -13.48 34.53
C ARG A 25 -9.94 -14.25 33.36
N LEU A 26 -9.66 -13.59 32.24
CA LEU A 26 -9.08 -14.26 31.06
C LEU A 26 -7.55 -14.48 31.19
N LEU A 27 -6.85 -13.65 31.97
CA LEU A 27 -5.41 -13.74 32.22
C LEU A 27 -4.99 -14.95 33.09
N ARG A 28 -5.92 -15.60 33.82
CA ARG A 28 -5.62 -16.81 34.59
C ARG A 28 -5.84 -18.11 33.82
N ALA A 29 -6.57 -18.09 32.70
CA ALA A 29 -6.84 -19.30 31.90
C ALA A 29 -5.69 -19.66 30.95
N VAL A 30 -4.89 -18.67 30.52
CA VAL A 30 -3.79 -18.87 29.56
C VAL A 30 -2.51 -19.41 30.23
N HIS A 31 -2.35 -19.26 31.55
CA HIS A 31 -1.17 -19.76 32.27
C HIS A 31 -1.16 -21.28 32.49
N GLY A 32 -2.30 -21.96 32.28
CA GLY A 32 -2.45 -23.39 32.57
C GLY A 32 -2.08 -24.35 31.43
N TYR A 33 -1.86 -23.84 30.21
CA TYR A 33 -1.66 -24.69 29.02
C TYR A 33 -0.20 -24.77 28.51
N LEU A 34 0.75 -24.09 29.16
CA LEU A 34 2.13 -23.96 28.67
C LEU A 34 3.22 -24.63 29.52
N ILE A 35 2.89 -25.37 30.58
CA ILE A 35 3.91 -26.06 31.39
C ILE A 35 3.49 -27.51 31.68
N GLY A 36 4.00 -28.45 30.87
CA GLY A 36 4.12 -29.86 31.25
C GLY A 36 5.30 -30.07 32.20
N PRO A 37 5.29 -31.12 33.05
CA PRO A 37 6.19 -31.21 34.19
C PRO A 37 7.63 -31.53 33.79
N LEU A 38 8.57 -30.66 34.18
CA LEU A 38 10.00 -30.91 34.16
C LEU A 38 10.37 -31.95 35.23
N GLN A 39 10.86 -33.11 34.79
CA GLN A 39 11.56 -34.05 35.67
C GLN A 39 12.86 -33.40 36.18
N THR A 40 12.99 -33.36 37.50
CA THR A 40 14.19 -32.93 38.20
C THR A 40 15.25 -34.03 38.15
N SER A 41 16.45 -33.69 37.68
CA SER A 41 17.66 -34.39 38.07
C SER A 41 18.63 -33.41 38.73
N THR A 42 18.94 -33.72 39.97
CA THR A 42 19.91 -33.07 40.86
C THR A 42 21.33 -33.45 40.46
N PHE A 43 22.25 -32.48 40.47
CA PHE A 43 23.69 -32.55 40.79
C PHE A 43 24.28 -31.20 40.35
N GLY A 44 25.12 -30.44 41.05
CA GLY A 44 25.79 -30.54 42.35
C GLY A 44 26.69 -29.29 42.41
N HIS A 45 26.71 -28.60 43.55
CA HIS A 45 27.52 -27.39 43.76
C HIS A 45 29.02 -27.67 43.66
N LYS A 46 29.76 -26.78 42.99
CA LYS A 46 31.14 -26.43 43.37
C LYS A 46 31.41 -24.93 43.15
N ARG A 47 31.84 -24.28 44.23
CA ARG A 47 32.40 -22.92 44.30
C ARG A 47 33.91 -22.94 43.98
N LEU A 48 34.45 -21.72 43.84
CA LEU A 48 35.86 -21.24 43.76
C LEU A 48 36.20 -20.77 42.33
N GLY A 49 36.81 -19.62 42.08
CA GLY A 49 37.39 -18.57 42.91
C GLY A 49 37.92 -17.46 42.00
N ALA A 50 38.12 -16.27 42.55
CA ALA A 50 38.60 -15.08 41.84
C ALA A 50 40.07 -15.16 41.42
N SER A 51 40.42 -14.57 40.27
CA SER A 51 41.73 -13.90 40.03
C SER A 51 41.67 -13.05 38.76
N SER A 52 42.68 -12.19 38.59
CA SER A 52 42.62 -10.86 37.97
C SER A 52 43.69 -10.64 36.87
N PHE A 53 43.37 -9.80 35.86
CA PHE A 53 44.23 -9.05 34.90
C PHE A 53 45.06 -9.86 33.84
N PRO A 54 45.61 -9.22 32.76
CA PRO A 54 44.92 -8.57 31.62
C PRO A 54 45.54 -8.88 30.22
N LEU A 55 45.04 -8.17 29.19
CA LEU A 55 45.65 -7.79 27.88
C LEU A 55 45.33 -8.64 26.62
N GLN A 56 44.82 -7.88 25.63
CA GLN A 56 45.03 -7.93 24.17
C GLN A 56 44.85 -9.26 23.43
N HIS A 57 43.85 -9.31 22.55
CA HIS A 57 44.05 -9.64 21.13
C HIS A 57 42.79 -9.33 20.27
N LYS A 58 43.05 -8.94 19.01
CA LYS A 58 42.12 -8.67 17.90
C LYS A 58 41.03 -9.75 17.73
N PRO A 59 39.81 -9.42 17.26
CA PRO A 59 38.93 -10.44 16.70
C PRO A 59 39.09 -10.51 15.17
N SER A 60 39.41 -11.71 14.68
CA SER A 60 39.02 -12.19 13.35
C SER A 60 37.52 -12.55 13.38
N PRO A 61 36.76 -12.39 12.28
CA PRO A 61 35.35 -12.77 12.25
C PRO A 61 35.22 -14.29 12.09
N SER A 62 34.82 -14.98 13.16
CA SER A 62 34.34 -16.36 13.08
C SER A 62 32.83 -16.35 12.82
N VAL A 63 32.45 -16.80 11.63
CA VAL A 63 31.07 -17.11 11.24
C VAL A 63 30.58 -18.26 12.12
N LEU A 64 29.65 -17.97 13.04
CA LEU A 64 28.88 -18.97 13.78
C LEU A 64 27.71 -19.42 12.90
N GLN A 65 27.87 -20.54 12.20
CA GLN A 65 26.76 -21.29 11.63
C GLN A 65 25.94 -21.90 12.77
N SER A 66 24.76 -21.34 13.00
CA SER A 66 23.70 -21.92 13.82
C SER A 66 23.03 -23.04 13.02
N THR A 67 23.41 -24.28 13.27
CA THR A 67 22.66 -25.46 12.82
C THR A 67 21.43 -25.65 13.72
N ARG A 68 20.25 -25.22 13.25
CA ARG A 68 18.97 -25.75 13.74
C ARG A 68 18.59 -26.99 12.91
N PRO A 69 18.07 -28.07 13.52
CA PRO A 69 17.50 -29.17 12.76
C PRO A 69 16.14 -28.72 12.22
N ALA A 70 16.03 -28.59 10.89
CA ALA A 70 14.74 -28.52 10.22
C ALA A 70 14.04 -29.87 10.43
N GLN A 71 13.09 -29.94 11.36
CA GLN A 71 12.08 -30.98 11.32
C GLN A 71 11.15 -30.63 10.18
N ASP A 72 11.36 -31.33 9.08
CA ASP A 72 10.56 -31.33 7.88
C ASP A 72 9.15 -31.82 8.23
N MET A 73 8.24 -30.88 8.51
CA MET A 73 6.80 -31.10 8.37
C MET A 73 6.38 -30.58 7.00
N SER A 74 6.91 -31.17 5.94
CA SER A 74 6.24 -31.14 4.65
C SER A 74 4.91 -31.87 4.81
N VAL A 75 3.84 -31.13 5.13
CA VAL A 75 2.51 -31.60 4.75
C VAL A 75 2.60 -31.85 3.25
N ASP A 76 2.36 -33.10 2.85
CA ASP A 76 2.44 -33.53 1.46
C ASP A 76 1.38 -32.77 0.64
N LEU A 77 1.78 -31.59 0.16
CA LEU A 77 0.97 -30.67 -0.63
C LEU A 77 0.49 -31.34 -1.92
N HIS A 78 1.22 -32.33 -2.43
CA HIS A 78 0.76 -33.15 -3.54
C HIS A 78 -0.45 -34.00 -3.15
N ASN A 79 -0.46 -34.61 -1.97
CA ASN A 79 -1.62 -35.38 -1.49
C ASN A 79 -2.87 -34.53 -1.24
N LEU A 80 -2.72 -33.32 -0.69
CA LEU A 80 -3.86 -32.38 -0.54
C LEU A 80 -4.37 -31.86 -1.89
N ARG A 81 -3.46 -31.58 -2.85
CA ARG A 81 -3.81 -31.17 -4.22
C ARG A 81 -4.54 -32.28 -4.97
N ASP A 82 -4.08 -33.52 -4.88
CA ASP A 82 -4.74 -34.69 -5.47
C ASP A 82 -6.11 -34.98 -4.85
N GLN A 83 -6.26 -34.77 -3.54
CA GLN A 83 -7.55 -34.91 -2.86
C GLN A 83 -8.54 -33.81 -3.25
N ALA A 84 -8.10 -32.57 -3.42
CA ALA A 84 -8.93 -31.47 -3.92
C ALA A 84 -9.39 -31.72 -5.36
N ALA A 85 -8.49 -32.18 -6.25
CA ALA A 85 -8.84 -32.54 -7.62
C ALA A 85 -9.86 -33.70 -7.67
N LYS A 86 -9.72 -34.71 -6.81
CA LYS A 86 -10.69 -35.82 -6.71
C LYS A 86 -12.03 -35.42 -6.10
N ALA A 87 -12.06 -34.43 -5.20
CA ALA A 87 -13.27 -33.94 -4.57
C ALA A 87 -14.14 -33.05 -5.49
N VAL A 88 -13.53 -32.36 -6.47
CA VAL A 88 -14.23 -31.48 -7.41
C VAL A 88 -14.86 -32.24 -8.59
N VAL A 89 -14.41 -33.47 -8.88
CA VAL A 89 -14.79 -34.22 -10.09
C VAL A 89 -15.48 -35.60 -9.86
N PRO A 90 -16.47 -35.81 -8.96
CA PRO A 90 -17.09 -37.14 -8.85
C PRO A 90 -18.19 -37.45 -9.88
N ASN A 91 -18.79 -36.46 -10.57
CA ASN A 91 -20.09 -36.64 -11.25
C ASN A 91 -20.20 -36.09 -12.69
N ILE A 92 -19.10 -35.94 -13.44
CA ILE A 92 -19.18 -35.45 -14.83
C ILE A 92 -19.31 -36.63 -15.80
N LYS A 93 -20.42 -36.68 -16.56
CA LYS A 93 -20.62 -37.66 -17.64
C LYS A 93 -19.55 -37.45 -18.73
N PRO A 94 -18.98 -38.51 -19.36
CA PRO A 94 -17.89 -38.40 -20.33
C PRO A 94 -18.11 -37.40 -21.47
N ASN A 95 -19.35 -37.20 -21.91
CA ASN A 95 -19.68 -36.28 -23.02
C ASN A 95 -19.88 -34.81 -22.58
N ASP A 96 -19.94 -34.54 -21.27
CA ASP A 96 -19.93 -33.18 -20.68
C ASP A 96 -18.51 -32.73 -20.30
N ILE A 97 -17.53 -33.63 -20.37
CA ILE A 97 -16.15 -33.36 -19.93
C ILE A 97 -15.48 -32.34 -20.85
N THR A 98 -15.63 -32.41 -22.16
CA THR A 98 -14.96 -31.47 -23.09
C THR A 98 -15.51 -30.04 -23.04
N SER A 99 -16.83 -29.88 -22.87
CA SER A 99 -17.44 -28.55 -22.72
C SER A 99 -17.19 -27.94 -21.33
N LYS A 100 -17.08 -28.78 -20.28
CA LYS A 100 -16.73 -28.32 -18.92
C LYS A 100 -15.23 -28.15 -18.70
N LEU A 101 -14.37 -28.92 -19.38
CA LEU A 101 -12.92 -28.74 -19.40
C LEU A 101 -12.50 -27.49 -20.19
N GLY A 102 -13.25 -27.11 -21.23
CA GLY A 102 -13.06 -25.82 -21.88
C GLY A 102 -13.23 -24.63 -20.93
N ASN A 103 -14.08 -24.78 -19.89
CA ASN A 103 -14.24 -23.81 -18.80
C ASN A 103 -13.25 -24.00 -17.64
N LEU A 104 -12.35 -24.99 -17.73
CA LEU A 104 -11.26 -25.20 -16.75
C LEU A 104 -9.94 -24.57 -17.20
N SER A 105 -9.83 -24.16 -18.47
CA SER A 105 -8.69 -23.36 -18.95
C SER A 105 -8.54 -22.12 -18.07
N LYS A 106 -7.34 -21.97 -17.49
CA LYS A 106 -6.91 -20.70 -16.95
C LYS A 106 -6.28 -19.88 -18.06
N GLY A 107 -6.43 -18.57 -17.93
CA GLY A 107 -5.77 -17.61 -18.78
C GLY A 107 -4.94 -16.62 -17.98
N LEU A 108 -4.32 -15.71 -18.70
CA LEU A 108 -3.68 -14.53 -18.14
C LEU A 108 -4.38 -13.28 -18.67
N ASP A 109 -4.82 -12.44 -17.75
CA ASP A 109 -5.29 -11.09 -18.03
C ASP A 109 -4.13 -10.13 -17.85
N ILE A 110 -3.77 -9.41 -18.91
CA ILE A 110 -2.59 -8.54 -18.94
C ILE A 110 -3.05 -7.09 -19.07
N TRP A 111 -2.68 -6.29 -18.09
CA TRP A 111 -2.93 -4.85 -18.02
C TRP A 111 -1.63 -4.10 -18.21
N THR A 112 -1.56 -3.19 -19.19
CA THR A 112 -0.34 -2.42 -19.46
C THR A 112 -0.58 -0.92 -19.54
N TYR A 113 0.40 -0.16 -19.03
CA TYR A 113 0.58 1.25 -19.36
C TYR A 113 2.04 1.49 -19.76
N LEU A 114 2.27 1.95 -20.98
CA LEU A 114 3.63 2.05 -21.55
C LEU A 114 3.88 3.47 -22.05
N GLU A 115 4.96 4.12 -21.64
CA GLU A 115 5.35 5.41 -22.21
C GLU A 115 6.15 5.23 -23.51
N ASP A 116 6.08 6.15 -24.47
CA ASP A 116 6.89 6.11 -25.69
C ASP A 116 8.42 6.16 -25.40
N PRO A 117 9.27 5.35 -26.07
CA PRO A 117 8.98 4.32 -27.08
C PRO A 117 9.05 2.90 -26.52
N VAL A 118 8.39 2.65 -25.39
CA VAL A 118 8.35 1.34 -24.74
C VAL A 118 7.45 0.39 -25.54
N THR A 119 7.92 -0.85 -25.67
CA THR A 119 7.12 -1.98 -26.14
C THR A 119 7.29 -3.16 -25.20
N VAL A 120 6.24 -3.96 -25.07
CA VAL A 120 6.23 -5.19 -24.28
C VAL A 120 5.89 -6.35 -25.21
N GLU A 121 6.62 -7.45 -25.06
CA GLU A 121 6.37 -8.69 -25.79
C GLU A 121 6.27 -9.86 -24.81
N LEU A 122 5.14 -10.57 -24.82
CA LEU A 122 5.00 -11.89 -24.18
C LEU A 122 5.11 -12.97 -25.24
N VAL A 123 6.04 -13.91 -25.06
CA VAL A 123 6.25 -15.05 -25.96
C VAL A 123 5.89 -16.33 -25.22
N PHE A 124 4.79 -16.96 -25.60
CA PHE A 124 4.29 -18.21 -25.03
C PHE A 124 4.93 -19.41 -25.75
N ARG A 125 5.63 -20.26 -25.00
CA ARG A 125 6.44 -21.35 -25.54
C ARG A 125 5.61 -22.58 -25.90
N GLY A 126 4.60 -22.91 -25.10
CA GLY A 126 3.74 -24.08 -25.29
C GLY A 126 2.73 -23.88 -26.41
N SER A 127 2.06 -22.72 -26.44
CA SER A 127 1.09 -22.37 -27.50
C SER A 127 1.73 -21.79 -28.77
N HIS A 128 3.04 -21.50 -28.77
CA HIS A 128 3.75 -20.84 -29.89
C HIS A 128 3.08 -19.53 -30.32
N HIS A 129 2.56 -18.77 -29.36
CA HIS A 129 1.86 -17.51 -29.56
C HIS A 129 2.66 -16.36 -28.95
N SER A 130 2.49 -15.13 -29.46
CA SER A 130 3.07 -13.94 -28.85
C SER A 130 2.09 -12.78 -28.82
N VAL A 131 2.12 -12.03 -27.73
CA VAL A 131 1.39 -10.78 -27.55
C VAL A 131 2.39 -9.63 -27.56
N THR A 132 2.20 -8.64 -28.41
CA THR A 132 2.99 -7.40 -28.39
C THR A 132 2.10 -6.21 -28.08
N ARG A 133 2.56 -5.35 -27.18
CA ARG A 133 1.90 -4.11 -26.78
C ARG A 133 2.89 -2.94 -26.88
N ASP A 134 2.36 -1.77 -27.16
CA ASP A 134 3.09 -0.51 -27.16
C ASP A 134 2.23 0.60 -26.54
N TYR A 135 2.83 1.79 -26.41
CA TYR A 135 2.19 2.97 -25.80
C TYR A 135 0.90 3.43 -26.49
N THR A 136 0.65 3.05 -27.74
CA THR A 136 -0.56 3.47 -28.47
C THR A 136 -1.83 2.78 -27.96
N SER A 137 -1.65 1.67 -27.22
CA SER A 137 -2.75 0.92 -26.60
C SER A 137 -3.18 1.45 -25.22
N ASN A 138 -2.50 2.47 -24.68
CA ASN A 138 -2.82 3.01 -23.37
C ASN A 138 -4.26 3.55 -23.33
N PHE A 139 -5.02 3.10 -22.33
CA PHE A 139 -6.38 3.57 -22.03
C PHE A 139 -7.42 3.41 -23.15
N SER A 140 -7.17 2.62 -24.20
CA SER A 140 -8.26 2.21 -25.08
C SER A 140 -9.05 1.08 -24.40
N THR A 141 -10.39 1.20 -24.40
CA THR A 141 -11.28 0.28 -23.66
C THR A 141 -11.25 -1.16 -24.18
N SER A 142 -10.75 -1.39 -25.40
CA SER A 142 -10.56 -2.73 -25.98
C SER A 142 -9.12 -3.25 -25.87
N ASP A 143 -8.11 -2.38 -25.69
CA ASP A 143 -6.70 -2.79 -25.85
C ASP A 143 -5.86 -2.68 -24.58
N SER A 144 -6.36 -2.03 -23.52
CA SER A 144 -5.69 -1.99 -22.21
C SER A 144 -5.66 -3.35 -21.50
N LEU A 145 -6.55 -4.26 -21.91
CA LEU A 145 -6.64 -5.64 -21.44
C LEU A 145 -6.29 -6.60 -22.57
N THR A 146 -5.34 -7.48 -22.33
CA THR A 146 -5.12 -8.66 -23.18
C THR A 146 -5.61 -9.90 -22.47
N HIS A 147 -6.50 -10.62 -23.12
CA HIS A 147 -6.92 -11.95 -22.70
C HIS A 147 -6.08 -13.01 -23.41
N VAL A 148 -5.28 -13.75 -22.66
CA VAL A 148 -4.62 -14.96 -23.18
C VAL A 148 -5.30 -16.18 -22.59
N GLU A 149 -5.77 -17.08 -23.44
CA GLU A 149 -6.28 -18.40 -23.04
C GLU A 149 -5.15 -19.41 -23.14
N PHE A 150 -5.06 -20.32 -22.17
CA PHE A 150 -4.12 -21.44 -22.26
C PHE A 150 -4.82 -22.69 -22.79
N GLY A 151 -4.02 -23.62 -23.31
CA GLY A 151 -4.51 -24.95 -23.67
C GLY A 151 -4.85 -25.78 -22.43
N LEU A 152 -4.91 -27.10 -22.57
CA LEU A 152 -5.04 -28.03 -21.44
C LEU A 152 -3.69 -28.34 -20.74
N ALA A 153 -2.61 -27.70 -21.18
CA ALA A 153 -1.25 -27.93 -20.69
C ALA A 153 -0.68 -26.64 -20.12
N ASP A 154 0.09 -26.77 -19.04
CA ASP A 154 0.80 -25.67 -18.40
C ASP A 154 1.55 -24.82 -19.43
N GLU A 155 1.52 -23.52 -19.24
CA GLU A 155 2.02 -22.56 -20.22
C GLU A 155 3.21 -21.79 -19.63
N THR A 156 4.29 -21.71 -20.41
CA THR A 156 5.46 -20.90 -20.07
C THR A 156 5.52 -19.71 -21.01
N ALA A 157 5.70 -18.51 -20.45
CA ALA A 157 5.84 -17.26 -21.17
C ALA A 157 7.14 -16.56 -20.79
N ASP A 158 7.84 -16.01 -21.78
CA ASP A 158 8.88 -15.01 -21.58
C ASP A 158 8.28 -13.62 -21.81
N LEU A 159 8.37 -12.74 -20.82
CA LEU A 159 7.98 -11.34 -20.90
C LEU A 159 9.24 -10.49 -21.14
N PHE A 160 9.28 -9.78 -22.27
CA PHE A 160 10.33 -8.84 -22.63
C PHE A 160 9.83 -7.40 -22.53
N VAL A 161 10.51 -6.58 -21.73
CA VAL A 161 10.32 -5.13 -21.68
C VAL A 161 11.39 -4.47 -22.52
N LYS A 162 10.99 -3.71 -23.54
CA LYS A 162 11.90 -3.11 -24.52
C LYS A 162 11.71 -1.59 -24.60
N VAL A 163 12.81 -0.86 -24.75
CA VAL A 163 12.82 0.58 -25.02
C VAL A 163 13.52 0.79 -26.35
N ALA A 164 12.83 1.44 -27.31
CA ALA A 164 13.37 1.65 -28.66
C ALA A 164 13.90 0.35 -29.31
N GLY A 165 13.22 -0.77 -29.06
CA GLY A 165 13.56 -2.10 -29.55
C GLY A 165 14.61 -2.87 -28.74
N ALA A 166 15.33 -2.24 -27.81
CA ALA A 166 16.31 -2.92 -26.97
C ALA A 166 15.66 -3.49 -25.69
N THR A 167 15.86 -4.77 -25.39
CA THR A 167 15.38 -5.39 -24.15
C THR A 167 16.11 -4.80 -22.95
N ILE A 168 15.37 -4.19 -22.03
CA ILE A 168 15.89 -3.63 -20.79
C ILE A 168 15.64 -4.55 -19.60
N LYS A 169 14.63 -5.43 -19.70
CA LYS A 169 14.31 -6.44 -18.69
C LYS A 169 13.59 -7.63 -19.34
N GLN A 170 13.83 -8.81 -18.80
CA GLN A 170 13.13 -10.04 -19.14
C GLN A 170 12.62 -10.69 -17.85
N PHE A 171 11.45 -11.33 -17.95
CA PHE A 171 10.85 -12.17 -16.92
C PHE A 171 10.40 -13.50 -17.52
N SER A 172 10.38 -14.54 -16.70
CA SER A 172 9.81 -15.85 -16.97
C SER A 172 8.56 -16.06 -16.13
N ILE A 173 7.50 -16.57 -16.75
CA ILE A 173 6.23 -16.88 -16.10
C ILE A 173 5.82 -18.28 -16.53
N GLU A 174 5.55 -19.16 -15.58
CA GLU A 174 4.95 -20.46 -15.81
C GLU A 174 3.64 -20.52 -15.02
N VAL A 175 2.54 -20.78 -15.75
CA VAL A 175 1.20 -20.80 -15.20
C VAL A 175 0.60 -22.19 -15.37
N GLY A 176 0.17 -22.76 -14.25
CA GLY A 176 -0.58 -24.01 -14.23
C GLY A 176 -1.97 -23.81 -14.82
N VAL A 177 -2.38 -24.70 -15.72
CA VAL A 177 -3.69 -24.58 -16.39
C VAL A 177 -4.85 -25.01 -15.51
N ILE A 178 -4.68 -26.06 -14.71
CA ILE A 178 -5.78 -26.67 -13.95
C ILE A 178 -5.68 -26.31 -12.46
N LEU A 179 -4.48 -26.43 -11.90
CA LEU A 179 -4.21 -26.11 -10.50
C LEU A 179 -3.68 -24.68 -10.36
N PRO A 180 -3.89 -24.02 -9.22
CA PRO A 180 -3.15 -22.80 -8.88
C PRO A 180 -1.68 -23.17 -8.66
N SER A 181 -0.91 -23.03 -9.73
CA SER A 181 0.54 -22.99 -9.67
C SER A 181 1.01 -21.81 -10.51
N LEU A 182 1.79 -20.95 -9.88
CA LEU A 182 2.53 -19.88 -10.53
C LEU A 182 3.99 -20.07 -10.16
N ASP A 183 4.85 -20.22 -11.16
CA ASP A 183 6.30 -20.15 -11.01
C ASP A 183 6.82 -19.01 -11.87
N THR A 184 7.51 -18.06 -11.27
CA THR A 184 7.91 -16.83 -11.96
C THR A 184 9.10 -16.17 -11.29
N ASP A 185 9.90 -15.46 -12.08
CA ASP A 185 10.95 -14.57 -11.60
C ASP A 185 10.43 -13.14 -11.34
N ILE A 186 9.13 -12.89 -11.53
CA ILE A 186 8.48 -11.67 -11.07
C ILE A 186 8.43 -11.75 -9.53
N PRO A 187 9.11 -10.82 -8.83
CA PRO A 187 9.13 -10.85 -7.37
C PRO A 187 7.70 -10.68 -6.83
N PRO A 188 7.37 -11.37 -5.72
CA PRO A 188 6.10 -11.13 -5.03
C PRO A 188 6.05 -9.68 -4.55
N VAL A 189 4.85 -9.13 -4.33
CA VAL A 189 4.67 -7.70 -4.01
C VAL A 189 5.55 -7.23 -2.85
N ARG A 190 5.68 -8.05 -1.80
CA ARG A 190 6.53 -7.76 -0.63
C ARG A 190 7.96 -7.40 -1.02
N ASP A 191 8.52 -8.12 -2.00
CA ASP A 191 9.90 -7.98 -2.47
C ASP A 191 9.96 -7.28 -3.84
N GLY A 192 8.80 -6.83 -4.34
CA GLY A 192 8.56 -6.43 -5.72
C GLY A 192 8.60 -4.93 -5.94
N ALA A 193 9.59 -4.26 -5.35
CA ALA A 193 9.87 -2.85 -5.64
C ALA A 193 10.02 -2.63 -7.15
N SER A 194 9.61 -1.46 -7.63
CA SER A 194 9.69 -1.16 -9.06
C SER A 194 11.13 -1.16 -9.54
N ILE A 195 11.37 -1.65 -10.75
CA ILE A 195 12.74 -1.84 -11.26
C ILE A 195 13.16 -0.59 -12.03
N ARG A 196 14.34 -0.06 -11.72
CA ARG A 196 14.91 1.10 -12.41
C ARG A 196 15.91 0.62 -13.45
N ALA A 197 15.62 0.88 -14.73
CA ALA A 197 16.46 0.44 -15.83
C ALA A 197 16.45 1.49 -16.95
N GLN A 198 17.64 1.96 -17.33
CA GLN A 198 17.83 2.87 -18.47
C GLN A 198 16.97 4.14 -18.44
N GLY A 199 16.72 4.70 -17.25
CA GLY A 199 15.89 5.91 -17.08
C GLY A 199 14.38 5.65 -17.02
N TYR A 200 13.97 4.39 -16.98
CA TYR A 200 12.58 3.96 -16.81
C TYR A 200 12.36 3.28 -15.46
N ALA A 201 11.14 3.39 -14.94
CA ALA A 201 10.61 2.57 -13.86
C ALA A 201 9.67 1.49 -14.44
N ILE A 202 9.90 0.24 -14.04
CA ILE A 202 9.07 -0.91 -14.38
C ILE A 202 8.30 -1.31 -13.11
N SER A 203 7.03 -0.95 -13.05
CA SER A 203 6.11 -1.33 -11.99
C SER A 203 5.30 -2.53 -12.43
N ILE A 204 5.64 -3.70 -11.88
CA ILE A 204 5.06 -4.99 -12.27
C ILE A 204 4.49 -5.70 -11.03
N GLY A 205 3.44 -6.50 -11.24
CA GLY A 205 2.92 -7.43 -10.25
C GLY A 205 2.00 -8.47 -10.88
N ILE A 206 1.96 -9.65 -10.28
CA ILE A 206 1.18 -10.79 -10.77
C ILE A 206 0.30 -11.34 -9.65
N TYR A 207 -0.98 -11.51 -9.95
CA TYR A 207 -1.99 -12.07 -9.07
C TYR A 207 -2.22 -13.55 -9.41
N GLU A 208 -1.95 -14.42 -8.45
CA GLU A 208 -2.29 -15.83 -8.52
C GLU A 208 -3.76 -16.05 -8.20
N ASN A 209 -4.55 -16.43 -9.21
CA ASN A 209 -5.94 -16.76 -8.98
C ASN A 209 -6.09 -18.21 -8.50
N ILE A 210 -6.42 -18.34 -7.23
CA ILE A 210 -6.62 -19.63 -6.56
C ILE A 210 -7.96 -20.30 -6.91
N SER A 211 -8.89 -19.58 -7.54
CA SER A 211 -10.18 -20.13 -7.94
C SER A 211 -10.06 -20.91 -9.24
N ILE A 212 -10.66 -22.11 -9.28
CA ILE A 212 -10.65 -22.97 -10.48
C ILE A 212 -11.37 -22.26 -11.64
N GLY A 213 -10.77 -22.30 -12.83
CA GLY A 213 -11.31 -21.68 -14.05
C GLY A 213 -11.30 -20.16 -14.05
N GLN A 214 -10.62 -19.53 -13.09
CA GLN A 214 -10.42 -18.08 -13.07
C GLN A 214 -8.99 -17.72 -13.48
N ARG A 215 -8.87 -16.64 -14.24
CA ARG A 215 -7.60 -16.21 -14.84
C ARG A 215 -6.68 -15.56 -13.81
N HIS A 216 -5.38 -15.76 -14.01
CA HIS A 216 -4.32 -14.99 -13.35
C HIS A 216 -4.32 -13.57 -13.90
N GLN A 217 -3.73 -12.62 -13.17
CA GLN A 217 -3.66 -11.24 -13.65
C GLN A 217 -2.23 -10.74 -13.57
N LEU A 218 -1.77 -10.06 -14.60
CA LEU A 218 -0.49 -9.38 -14.67
C LEU A 218 -0.77 -7.90 -14.91
N PHE A 219 -0.23 -7.02 -14.08
CA PHE A 219 -0.14 -5.60 -14.42
C PHE A 219 1.31 -5.22 -14.67
N LEU A 220 1.53 -4.33 -15.62
CA LEU A 220 2.85 -3.86 -16.02
C LEU A 220 2.78 -2.41 -16.50
N ASN A 221 3.33 -1.50 -15.70
CA ASN A 221 3.46 -0.10 -16.04
C ASN A 221 4.94 0.22 -16.26
N VAL A 222 5.27 0.82 -17.40
CA VAL A 222 6.65 1.19 -17.76
C VAL A 222 6.65 2.64 -18.22
N THR A 223 7.28 3.48 -17.42
CA THR A 223 7.28 4.95 -17.57
C THR A 223 8.69 5.47 -17.34
N LYS A 224 9.01 6.66 -17.84
CA LYS A 224 10.24 7.36 -17.49
C LYS A 224 10.22 7.69 -16.00
N LEU A 225 11.39 8.00 -15.46
CA LEU A 225 11.46 8.66 -14.16
C LEU A 225 10.93 10.09 -14.29
N HIS A 226 10.09 10.50 -13.35
CA HIS A 226 9.49 11.84 -13.28
C HIS A 226 10.09 12.62 -12.11
N THR A 227 11.39 12.48 -11.90
CA THR A 227 12.09 12.99 -10.71
C THR A 227 11.99 14.51 -10.58
N ASP A 228 11.95 15.26 -11.69
CA ASP A 228 11.97 16.72 -11.73
C ASP A 228 10.77 17.32 -12.49
N TRP A 229 9.60 16.66 -12.48
CA TRP A 229 8.50 17.06 -13.35
C TRP A 229 7.95 18.44 -13.03
N MET A 230 7.90 18.84 -11.75
CA MET A 230 7.41 20.18 -11.37
C MET A 230 8.37 21.28 -11.84
N GLY A 231 9.68 20.99 -11.89
CA GLY A 231 10.69 21.92 -12.40
C GLY A 231 10.54 22.30 -13.87
N THR A 232 9.71 21.57 -14.63
CA THR A 232 9.38 21.86 -16.04
C THR A 232 8.19 22.81 -16.19
N LEU A 233 7.42 23.04 -15.12
CA LEU A 233 6.27 23.94 -15.11
C LEU A 233 6.71 25.41 -15.06
N PRO A 234 5.88 26.33 -15.60
CA PRO A 234 6.16 27.75 -15.45
C PRO A 234 6.02 28.21 -13.99
N GLY A 235 6.93 29.05 -13.54
CA GLY A 235 6.96 29.54 -12.15
C GLY A 235 5.75 30.37 -11.72
N TYR A 236 4.99 30.94 -12.66
CA TYR A 236 3.73 31.63 -12.37
C TYR A 236 2.57 30.66 -12.07
N CYS A 237 2.75 29.34 -12.26
CA CYS A 237 1.74 28.33 -11.97
C CYS A 237 1.36 28.38 -10.49
N PRO A 238 0.08 28.61 -10.13
CA PRO A 238 -0.39 28.50 -8.76
C PRO A 238 -0.39 27.05 -8.29
N PHE A 239 -0.09 26.81 -7.01
CA PHE A 239 -0.05 25.46 -6.46
C PHE A 239 -1.41 24.74 -6.54
N TRP A 240 -2.52 25.47 -6.39
CA TRP A 240 -3.87 24.89 -6.53
C TRP A 240 -4.15 24.31 -7.93
N VAL A 241 -3.44 24.75 -8.99
CA VAL A 241 -3.60 24.22 -10.36
C VAL A 241 -3.05 22.79 -10.48
N LEU A 242 -2.10 22.43 -9.63
CA LEU A 242 -1.47 21.13 -9.67
C LEU A 242 -2.47 20.02 -9.35
N CYS A 243 -2.30 18.91 -10.05
CA CYS A 243 -2.81 17.61 -9.68
C CYS A 243 -1.63 16.78 -9.19
N LEU A 244 -1.61 16.40 -7.91
CA LEU A 244 -0.51 15.63 -7.35
C LEU A 244 -0.81 14.13 -7.42
N PRO A 245 0.10 13.31 -7.98
CA PRO A 245 0.06 11.87 -7.79
C PRO A 245 0.49 11.55 -6.35
N GLY A 246 -0.29 10.69 -5.70
CA GLY A 246 -0.20 10.47 -4.27
C GLY A 246 -0.21 9.00 -3.86
N ALA A 247 0.56 8.71 -2.81
CA ALA A 247 0.57 7.39 -2.19
C ALA A 247 -0.46 7.32 -1.05
N HIS A 248 -1.42 6.42 -1.16
CA HIS A 248 -2.35 6.08 -0.07
C HIS A 248 -1.63 5.23 1.00
N ASP A 249 -1.87 5.52 2.28
CA ASP A 249 -1.20 4.82 3.38
C ASP A 249 0.33 4.72 3.15
N ALA A 250 0.95 5.85 2.83
CA ALA A 250 2.29 5.95 2.23
C ALA A 250 3.41 5.21 2.98
N GLY A 251 3.28 5.05 4.29
CA GLY A 251 4.25 4.35 5.13
C GLY A 251 4.00 2.85 5.28
N CYS A 252 2.96 2.30 4.66
CA CYS A 252 2.79 0.86 4.48
C CYS A 252 3.55 0.38 3.22
N ASN A 253 4.74 0.93 3.00
CA ASN A 253 5.71 0.54 1.97
C ASN A 253 6.80 -0.41 2.47
N THR A 254 6.92 -0.52 3.78
CA THR A 254 7.87 -1.43 4.45
C THR A 254 7.13 -2.29 5.45
N LEU A 255 7.72 -3.44 5.75
CA LEU A 255 7.25 -4.32 6.81
C LEU A 255 8.16 -4.26 8.04
N GLU A 256 8.99 -3.22 8.18
CA GLU A 256 9.97 -3.13 9.27
C GLU A 256 9.33 -3.25 10.65
N GLY A 257 8.14 -2.63 10.84
CA GLY A 257 7.40 -2.76 12.09
C GLY A 257 6.89 -4.19 12.34
N LEU A 258 6.47 -4.90 11.28
CA LEU A 258 6.08 -6.30 11.38
C LEU A 258 7.29 -7.23 11.62
N ASP A 259 8.41 -6.97 10.95
CA ASP A 259 9.65 -7.71 11.14
C ASP A 259 10.17 -7.53 12.57
N GLU A 260 10.09 -6.33 13.14
CA GLU A 260 10.43 -6.07 14.55
C GLU A 260 9.53 -6.88 15.50
N ILE A 261 8.23 -6.92 15.24
CA ILE A 261 7.26 -7.70 16.02
C ILE A 261 7.54 -9.21 15.88
N GLY A 262 7.75 -9.71 14.66
CA GLY A 262 8.00 -11.12 14.37
C GLY A 262 9.29 -11.64 15.00
N ASN A 263 10.33 -10.78 15.05
CA ASN A 263 11.61 -11.10 15.67
C ASN A 263 11.62 -10.99 17.20
N ASN A 264 10.56 -10.44 17.82
CA ASN A 264 10.45 -10.26 19.26
C ASN A 264 9.16 -10.87 19.81
N LEU A 265 9.26 -12.07 20.39
CA LEU A 265 8.12 -12.79 20.97
C LEU A 265 7.38 -12.00 22.07
N ASN A 266 8.05 -11.06 22.75
CA ASN A 266 7.41 -10.19 23.74
C ASN A 266 6.46 -9.17 23.09
N LEU A 267 6.71 -8.78 21.84
CA LEU A 267 5.84 -7.90 21.05
C LEU A 267 4.75 -8.69 20.31
N LEU A 268 5.10 -9.89 19.82
CA LEU A 268 4.21 -10.68 18.97
C LEU A 268 2.88 -11.04 19.62
N ALA A 269 2.90 -11.60 20.84
CA ALA A 269 1.65 -12.02 21.49
C ALA A 269 0.70 -10.83 21.80
N PRO A 270 1.17 -9.71 22.38
CA PRO A 270 0.34 -8.51 22.54
C PRO A 270 -0.14 -7.91 21.22
N PHE A 271 0.71 -7.87 20.18
CA PHE A 271 0.31 -7.42 18.85
C PHE A 271 -0.83 -8.28 18.28
N LEU A 272 -0.68 -9.61 18.27
CA LEU A 272 -1.72 -10.52 17.77
C LEU A 272 -3.03 -10.38 18.56
N ALA A 273 -2.98 -10.11 19.86
CA ALA A 273 -4.16 -9.83 20.65
C ALA A 273 -4.86 -8.53 20.22
N ALA A 274 -4.10 -7.45 20.04
CA ALA A 274 -4.62 -6.18 19.56
C ALA A 274 -5.16 -6.26 18.12
N PHE A 275 -4.45 -6.97 17.24
CA PHE A 275 -4.83 -7.21 15.86
C PHE A 275 -6.13 -8.01 15.74
N LYS A 276 -6.26 -9.10 16.51
CA LYS A 276 -7.51 -9.88 16.56
C LYS A 276 -8.70 -9.04 17.01
N LEU A 277 -8.50 -8.20 18.04
CA LEU A 277 -9.56 -7.35 18.58
C LEU A 277 -9.96 -6.20 17.64
N SER A 278 -9.04 -5.68 16.83
CA SER A 278 -9.29 -4.51 15.99
C SER A 278 -9.69 -4.84 14.56
N VAL A 279 -9.16 -5.93 13.99
CA VAL A 279 -9.29 -6.24 12.56
C VAL A 279 -10.19 -7.45 12.30
N LEU A 280 -10.26 -8.39 13.26
CA LEU A 280 -10.90 -9.70 13.06
C LEU A 280 -12.22 -9.89 13.78
N THR A 281 -12.81 -8.82 14.31
CA THR A 281 -14.16 -8.88 14.89
C THR A 281 -15.14 -9.39 13.83
N GLY A 282 -15.71 -10.57 14.07
CA GLY A 282 -16.63 -11.25 13.14
C GLY A 282 -16.01 -12.34 12.25
N LEU A 283 -14.73 -12.69 12.44
CA LEU A 283 -14.02 -13.78 11.74
C LEU A 283 -13.59 -14.90 12.70
N ASP A 284 -14.49 -15.34 13.57
CA ASP A 284 -14.20 -16.30 14.65
C ASP A 284 -13.54 -17.60 14.13
N ASP A 285 -13.95 -18.10 12.97
CA ASP A 285 -13.40 -19.32 12.36
C ASP A 285 -11.96 -19.16 11.82
N VAL A 286 -11.55 -17.96 11.42
CA VAL A 286 -10.21 -17.68 10.86
C VAL A 286 -9.20 -17.41 11.97
N THR A 287 -9.64 -16.78 13.06
CA THR A 287 -8.77 -16.40 14.19
C THR A 287 -8.23 -17.58 15.00
N THR A 288 -8.93 -18.72 14.95
CA THR A 288 -8.54 -19.98 15.61
C THR A 288 -7.54 -20.79 14.78
N GLN A 289 -7.51 -20.59 13.46
CA GLN A 289 -6.66 -21.32 12.52
C GLN A 289 -5.39 -20.56 12.13
N MET A 290 -5.30 -19.26 12.43
CA MET A 290 -4.11 -18.48 12.15
C MET A 290 -2.94 -18.95 13.02
N SER A 291 -1.98 -19.60 12.39
CA SER A 291 -0.74 -20.01 13.03
C SER A 291 0.21 -18.83 13.22
N VAL A 292 1.05 -18.91 14.26
CA VAL A 292 2.18 -17.99 14.46
C VAL A 292 3.17 -18.01 13.29
N SER A 293 3.16 -19.03 12.44
CA SER A 293 4.01 -19.09 11.24
C SER A 293 3.44 -18.35 10.02
N THR A 294 2.17 -17.94 10.03
CA THR A 294 1.49 -17.39 8.84
C THR A 294 0.86 -16.01 9.05
N TRP A 295 1.03 -15.42 10.24
CA TRP A 295 0.36 -14.17 10.59
C TRP A 295 0.81 -12.99 9.71
N GLU A 296 2.09 -12.90 9.33
CA GLU A 296 2.60 -11.80 8.49
C GLU A 296 1.91 -11.80 7.13
N LYS A 297 1.86 -12.97 6.47
CA LYS A 297 1.18 -13.14 5.18
C LYS A 297 -0.29 -12.76 5.28
N PHE A 298 -0.91 -13.07 6.40
CA PHE A 298 -2.30 -12.70 6.66
C PHE A 298 -2.48 -11.18 6.85
N VAL A 299 -1.59 -10.50 7.57
CA VAL A 299 -1.61 -9.04 7.72
C VAL A 299 -1.41 -8.36 6.37
N ILE A 300 -0.44 -8.81 5.58
CA ILE A 300 -0.20 -8.30 4.21
C ILE A 300 -1.43 -8.53 3.33
N TRP A 301 -2.01 -9.73 3.35
CA TRP A 301 -3.21 -10.06 2.58
C TRP A 301 -4.42 -9.18 2.94
N LEU A 302 -4.55 -8.79 4.21
CA LEU A 302 -5.63 -7.90 4.64
C LEU A 302 -5.45 -6.43 4.21
N GLY A 303 -4.34 -6.09 3.56
CA GLY A 303 -4.03 -4.72 3.12
C GLY A 303 -2.98 -4.02 3.97
N GLY A 304 -2.22 -4.75 4.80
CA GLY A 304 -1.13 -4.16 5.59
C GLY A 304 0.08 -3.65 4.78
N LEU A 305 0.10 -3.89 3.46
CA LEU A 305 1.13 -3.40 2.53
C LEU A 305 0.44 -2.73 1.33
N THR A 306 0.21 -1.42 1.43
CA THR A 306 -0.46 -0.62 0.39
C THR A 306 0.52 0.02 -0.59
N GLN A 307 1.82 0.06 -0.26
CA GLN A 307 2.89 0.56 -1.12
C GLN A 307 3.98 -0.52 -1.24
N LYS A 308 4.69 -0.58 -2.37
CA LYS A 308 5.75 -1.60 -2.61
C LYS A 308 7.14 -0.98 -2.84
N ASP A 309 7.17 0.35 -2.93
CA ASP A 309 8.35 1.14 -3.26
C ASP A 309 8.73 2.01 -2.06
N THR A 310 10.04 2.22 -1.86
CA THR A 310 10.54 3.16 -0.85
C THR A 310 10.06 4.59 -1.13
N THR A 311 10.13 5.47 -0.15
CA THR A 311 9.71 6.88 -0.34
C THR A 311 10.50 7.55 -1.46
N THR A 312 11.82 7.33 -1.49
CA THR A 312 12.72 7.78 -2.55
C THR A 312 12.27 7.27 -3.92
N ALA A 313 11.97 5.97 -4.01
CA ALA A 313 11.50 5.33 -5.22
C ALA A 313 10.17 5.90 -5.74
N MET A 314 9.23 6.19 -4.85
CA MET A 314 7.95 6.85 -5.18
C MET A 314 8.20 8.29 -5.68
N LEU A 315 9.08 9.04 -5.02
CA LEU A 315 9.46 10.40 -5.44
C LEU A 315 10.13 10.42 -6.83
N GLU A 316 11.01 9.46 -7.12
CA GLU A 316 11.64 9.30 -8.44
C GLU A 316 10.63 9.00 -9.56
N MET A 317 9.58 8.24 -9.24
CA MET A 317 8.45 7.97 -10.15
C MET A 317 7.46 9.14 -10.25
N GLY A 318 7.66 10.20 -9.46
CA GLY A 318 6.93 11.47 -9.56
C GLY A 318 5.85 11.70 -8.50
N THR A 319 5.68 10.80 -7.53
CA THR A 319 4.78 11.01 -6.38
C THR A 319 5.14 12.31 -5.67
N ARG A 320 4.15 13.17 -5.38
CA ARG A 320 4.35 14.44 -4.66
C ARG A 320 3.37 14.64 -3.51
N PHE A 321 2.41 13.75 -3.35
CA PHE A 321 1.50 13.71 -2.20
C PHE A 321 1.69 12.41 -1.43
N PHE A 322 1.69 12.47 -0.10
CA PHE A 322 1.73 11.30 0.76
C PHE A 322 0.64 11.37 1.83
N ASP A 323 -0.27 10.40 1.86
CA ASP A 323 -1.13 10.15 3.02
C ASP A 323 -0.31 9.40 4.07
N PHE A 324 0.27 10.12 5.03
CA PHE A 324 1.08 9.54 6.09
C PHE A 324 0.39 9.70 7.44
N ARG A 325 0.25 8.60 8.18
CA ARG A 325 -0.49 8.57 9.44
C ARG A 325 0.45 8.29 10.61
N PRO A 326 1.22 9.30 11.07
CA PRO A 326 2.25 9.09 12.08
C PRO A 326 1.61 8.84 13.44
N GLY A 327 1.93 7.70 14.04
CA GLY A 327 1.39 7.27 15.32
C GLY A 327 2.33 6.38 16.11
N PHE A 328 2.12 6.35 17.42
CA PHE A 328 2.67 5.32 18.29
C PHE A 328 1.95 3.99 18.05
N SER A 329 2.69 2.89 18.25
CA SER A 329 2.10 1.56 18.21
C SER A 329 1.02 1.38 19.28
N VAL A 330 0.06 0.48 19.01
CA VAL A 330 -1.03 0.16 19.96
C VAL A 330 -0.48 -0.37 21.30
N GLN A 331 -1.12 -0.02 22.41
CA GLN A 331 -0.75 -0.55 23.73
C GLN A 331 -0.89 -2.07 23.79
N PRO A 332 0.02 -2.81 24.46
CA PRO A 332 1.14 -2.32 25.27
C PRO A 332 2.48 -2.18 24.51
N LEU A 333 2.51 -2.21 23.17
CA LEU A 333 3.76 -2.31 22.40
C LEU A 333 4.79 -1.20 22.70
N PRO A 334 4.39 0.09 22.88
CA PRO A 334 5.36 1.12 23.26
C PRO A 334 6.06 0.84 24.59
N ALA A 335 5.34 0.34 25.59
CA ALA A 335 5.92 -0.02 26.89
C ALA A 335 6.87 -1.24 26.81
N LEU A 336 6.81 -1.99 25.71
CA LEU A 336 7.63 -3.17 25.45
C LEU A 336 8.82 -2.89 24.51
N GLY A 337 9.03 -1.62 24.14
CA GLY A 337 10.21 -1.17 23.41
C GLY A 337 9.94 -0.57 22.04
N MET A 338 8.73 -0.70 21.49
CA MET A 338 8.37 -0.17 20.17
C MET A 338 7.91 1.29 20.28
N THR A 339 8.85 2.19 20.59
CA THR A 339 8.59 3.57 21.02
C THR A 339 8.56 4.60 19.89
N GLU A 340 9.04 4.22 18.72
CA GLU A 340 9.19 5.09 17.55
C GLU A 340 7.81 5.46 16.97
N ILE A 341 7.71 6.69 16.48
CA ILE A 341 6.55 7.12 15.69
C ILE A 341 6.67 6.52 14.30
N ARG A 342 5.68 5.74 13.91
CA ARG A 342 5.61 5.03 12.63
C ARG A 342 4.31 5.36 11.93
N HIS A 343 4.24 5.09 10.63
CA HIS A 343 2.95 5.02 9.96
C HIS A 343 2.08 3.95 10.65
N GLN A 344 0.82 4.24 10.91
CA GLN A 344 -0.13 3.28 11.47
C GLN A 344 -1.29 3.05 10.50
N HIS A 345 -1.50 1.80 10.13
CA HIS A 345 -2.70 1.35 9.44
C HIS A 345 -3.48 0.42 10.38
N ALA A 346 -4.53 0.95 11.01
CA ALA A 346 -5.15 0.35 12.19
C ALA A 346 -4.12 0.11 13.31
N VAL A 347 -3.75 -1.15 13.56
CA VAL A 347 -2.70 -1.51 14.52
C VAL A 347 -1.40 -1.96 13.85
N VAL A 348 -1.35 -1.97 12.51
CA VAL A 348 -0.21 -2.44 11.72
C VAL A 348 0.81 -1.30 11.62
N PRO A 349 2.00 -1.44 12.24
CA PRO A 349 3.04 -0.43 12.17
C PRO A 349 3.86 -0.57 10.88
N GLY A 350 3.98 0.52 10.13
CA GLY A 350 4.80 0.63 8.92
C GLY A 350 6.15 1.34 9.15
N GLN A 351 6.56 2.11 8.14
CA GLN A 351 7.78 2.90 8.09
C GLN A 351 7.84 3.94 9.23
N GLN A 352 9.04 4.19 9.76
CA GLN A 352 9.25 5.25 10.74
C GLN A 352 9.01 6.63 10.14
N TRP A 353 8.37 7.53 10.90
CA TRP A 353 8.15 8.92 10.49
C TRP A 353 9.48 9.65 10.22
N LYS A 354 10.51 9.36 11.02
CA LYS A 354 11.85 9.93 10.85
C LYS A 354 12.45 9.56 9.49
N ASP A 355 12.45 8.28 9.15
CA ASP A 355 13.12 7.77 7.96
C ASP A 355 12.39 8.24 6.69
N PHE A 356 11.05 8.21 6.72
CA PHE A 356 10.20 8.82 5.69
C PHE A 356 10.56 10.29 5.42
N LEU A 357 10.70 11.10 6.47
CA LEU A 357 11.08 12.51 6.35
C LEU A 357 12.52 12.70 5.87
N VAL A 358 13.46 11.85 6.29
CA VAL A 358 14.85 11.89 5.82
C VAL A 358 14.89 11.71 4.30
N GLU A 359 14.18 10.72 3.77
CA GLU A 359 14.10 10.47 2.32
C GLU A 359 13.51 11.68 1.57
N ILE A 360 12.42 12.28 2.09
CA ILE A 360 11.84 13.50 1.51
C ILE A 360 12.84 14.66 1.52
N PHE A 361 13.53 14.89 2.63
CA PHE A 361 14.47 16.01 2.73
C PHE A 361 15.68 15.84 1.82
N GLN A 362 16.20 14.61 1.70
CA GLN A 362 17.29 14.30 0.78
C GLN A 362 16.86 14.52 -0.68
N PHE A 363 15.66 14.06 -1.04
CA PHE A 363 15.08 14.30 -2.35
C PHE A 363 14.94 15.80 -2.63
N LEU A 364 14.27 16.56 -1.75
CA LEU A 364 14.11 18.00 -1.92
C LEU A 364 15.47 18.72 -1.99
N ALA A 365 16.49 18.28 -1.23
CA ALA A 365 17.82 18.87 -1.35
C ALA A 365 18.43 18.68 -2.75
N ALA A 366 18.23 17.50 -3.35
CA ALA A 366 18.71 17.18 -4.70
C ALA A 366 17.87 17.83 -5.82
N HIS A 367 16.58 18.09 -5.56
CA HIS A 367 15.60 18.55 -6.55
C HIS A 367 15.01 19.91 -6.14
N PRO A 368 15.71 21.04 -6.38
CA PRO A 368 15.39 22.35 -5.81
C PRO A 368 14.04 22.94 -6.25
N LYS A 369 13.45 22.42 -7.33
CA LYS A 369 12.15 22.89 -7.86
C LYS A 369 10.98 21.96 -7.54
N GLU A 370 11.23 20.86 -6.84
CA GLU A 370 10.18 19.96 -6.44
C GLU A 370 9.59 20.39 -5.10
N ILE A 371 8.30 20.10 -4.92
CA ILE A 371 7.53 20.40 -3.71
C ILE A 371 6.78 19.13 -3.32
N VAL A 372 6.86 18.73 -2.06
CA VAL A 372 6.20 17.53 -1.54
C VAL A 372 5.14 17.95 -0.53
N GLN A 373 3.94 17.42 -0.68
CA GLN A 373 2.85 17.53 0.29
C GLN A 373 2.73 16.23 1.08
N VAL A 374 2.61 16.35 2.40
CA VAL A 374 2.31 15.24 3.30
C VAL A 374 1.05 15.58 4.09
N SER A 375 0.02 14.77 3.89
CA SER A 375 -1.17 14.80 4.74
C SER A 375 -0.90 13.99 6.00
N VAL A 376 -1.06 14.64 7.14
CA VAL A 376 -0.90 14.05 8.48
C VAL A 376 -2.27 13.89 9.10
N THR A 377 -2.69 12.65 9.30
CA THR A 377 -3.99 12.31 9.89
C THR A 377 -3.90 11.12 10.83
N SER A 378 -4.89 10.97 11.70
CA SER A 378 -5.09 9.81 12.59
C SER A 378 -6.26 8.92 12.13
N ASN A 379 -6.79 9.17 10.93
CA ASN A 379 -7.85 8.34 10.35
C ASN A 379 -7.42 6.86 10.30
N GLY A 380 -8.30 5.98 10.77
CA GLY A 380 -8.01 4.55 10.87
C GLY A 380 -7.25 4.14 12.13
N PHE A 381 -6.84 5.05 13.02
CA PHE A 381 -6.27 4.66 14.31
C PHE A 381 -7.33 4.00 15.20
N VAL A 382 -6.94 2.99 15.97
CA VAL A 382 -7.86 2.26 16.86
C VAL A 382 -8.03 2.92 18.24
N ASN A 383 -7.17 3.89 18.58
CA ASN A 383 -7.12 4.54 19.88
C ASN A 383 -6.47 5.93 19.76
N SER A 384 -7.02 6.94 20.45
CA SER A 384 -6.45 8.28 20.52
C SER A 384 -5.07 8.37 21.18
N ALA A 385 -4.70 7.41 22.06
CA ALA A 385 -3.37 7.35 22.66
C ALA A 385 -2.25 7.02 21.64
N MET A 386 -2.61 6.62 20.42
CA MET A 386 -1.66 6.43 19.33
C MET A 386 -1.28 7.76 18.67
N VAL A 387 -2.08 8.82 18.85
CA VAL A 387 -1.83 10.13 18.22
C VAL A 387 -0.67 10.82 18.95
N PRO A 388 0.47 11.06 18.29
CA PRO A 388 1.58 11.78 18.89
C PRO A 388 1.21 13.25 19.05
N SER A 389 1.82 13.94 20.00
CA SER A 389 1.62 15.38 20.14
C SER A 389 2.30 16.14 18.99
N ALA A 390 1.85 17.38 18.74
CA ALA A 390 2.53 18.29 17.81
C ALA A 390 4.03 18.48 18.15
N SER A 391 4.38 18.49 19.44
CA SER A 391 5.78 18.56 19.89
C SER A 391 6.58 17.31 19.55
N ASP A 392 5.98 16.12 19.64
CA ASP A 392 6.67 14.87 19.27
C ASP A 392 6.96 14.85 17.76
N LEU A 393 5.98 15.22 16.94
CA LEU A 393 6.15 15.32 15.49
C LEU A 393 7.21 16.36 15.11
N ALA A 394 7.22 17.52 15.77
CA ALA A 394 8.21 18.57 15.55
C ALA A 394 9.63 18.14 15.97
N GLN A 395 9.77 17.35 17.04
CA GLN A 395 11.05 16.79 17.45
C GLN A 395 11.59 15.85 16.37
N VAL A 396 10.80 14.88 15.93
CA VAL A 396 11.21 13.93 14.88
C VAL A 396 11.55 14.66 13.57
N MET A 397 10.80 15.71 13.23
CA MET A 397 11.10 16.57 12.08
C MET A 397 12.48 17.25 12.19
N SER A 398 12.82 17.76 13.38
CA SER A 398 14.14 18.37 13.63
C SER A 398 15.27 17.35 13.50
N GLU A 399 15.08 16.15 14.04
CA GLU A 399 16.03 15.04 13.93
C GLU A 399 16.23 14.61 12.46
N ALA A 400 15.15 14.44 11.71
CA ALA A 400 15.21 14.09 10.29
C ALA A 400 15.98 15.14 9.46
N ARG A 401 15.78 16.44 9.72
CA ARG A 401 16.54 17.52 9.06
C ARG A 401 18.03 17.47 9.34
N GLN A 402 18.41 17.11 10.56
CA GLN A 402 19.82 16.96 10.94
C GLN A 402 20.45 15.77 10.22
N VAL A 403 19.76 14.62 10.22
CA VAL A 403 20.24 13.40 9.54
C VAL A 403 20.35 13.62 8.02
N ALA A 404 19.38 14.30 7.41
CA ALA A 404 19.40 14.63 5.99
C ALA A 404 20.45 15.70 5.62
N GLY A 405 21.06 16.38 6.59
CA GLY A 405 22.07 17.40 6.35
C GLY A 405 21.53 18.72 5.75
N VAL A 406 20.22 18.96 5.83
CA VAL A 406 19.57 20.14 5.24
C VAL A 406 19.33 21.27 6.24
N GLY A 407 19.33 20.97 7.54
CA GLY A 407 19.00 21.95 8.59
C GLY A 407 17.65 22.65 8.35
N ALA A 408 17.62 23.97 8.52
CA ALA A 408 16.43 24.79 8.29
C ALA A 408 16.31 25.33 6.84
N SER A 409 17.16 24.88 5.92
CA SER A 409 17.17 25.43 4.55
C SER A 409 15.84 25.18 3.85
N ILE A 410 15.33 23.94 3.87
CA ILE A 410 14.05 23.57 3.26
C ILE A 410 12.90 24.04 4.14
N GLY A 411 12.14 25.03 3.69
CA GLY A 411 10.96 25.54 4.37
C GLY A 411 9.86 24.48 4.47
N CYS A 412 9.16 24.47 5.61
CA CYS A 412 8.00 23.65 5.88
C CYS A 412 6.82 24.55 6.21
N VAL A 413 5.72 24.39 5.48
CA VAL A 413 4.58 25.32 5.47
C VAL A 413 3.25 24.55 5.50
N GLY A 414 2.17 25.24 5.83
CA GLY A 414 0.83 24.68 5.91
C GLY A 414 0.00 24.91 4.64
N PRO A 415 -1.34 24.75 4.73
CA PRO A 415 -2.25 24.87 3.59
C PRO A 415 -2.39 26.29 3.01
N GLU A 416 -1.89 27.32 3.69
CA GLU A 416 -1.87 28.70 3.16
C GLU A 416 -1.16 28.83 1.80
N VAL A 417 -0.33 27.85 1.46
CA VAL A 417 0.39 27.75 0.18
C VAL A 417 -0.47 27.53 -1.04
N PHE A 418 -1.70 27.03 -0.89
CA PHE A 418 -2.53 26.69 -2.05
C PHE A 418 -2.81 27.92 -2.94
N SER A 419 -2.76 29.12 -2.38
CA SER A 419 -2.89 30.39 -3.11
C SER A 419 -1.59 30.91 -3.75
N GLN A 420 -0.43 30.34 -3.43
CA GLN A 420 0.88 30.81 -3.88
C GLN A 420 1.26 30.23 -5.25
N THR A 421 2.13 30.93 -5.97
CA THR A 421 2.76 30.42 -7.19
C THR A 421 4.00 29.58 -6.90
N LEU A 422 4.39 28.74 -7.85
CA LEU A 422 5.62 27.96 -7.77
C LEU A 422 6.85 28.85 -7.55
N ASP A 423 6.96 30.00 -8.22
CA ASP A 423 8.06 30.94 -8.01
C ASP A 423 8.11 31.48 -6.58
N GLN A 424 6.95 31.74 -5.95
CA GLN A 424 6.90 32.17 -4.56
C GLN A 424 7.39 31.06 -3.62
N LEU A 425 6.96 29.82 -3.85
CA LEU A 425 7.38 28.66 -3.06
C LEU A 425 8.87 28.35 -3.24
N TRP A 426 9.38 28.38 -4.48
CA TRP A 426 10.79 28.17 -4.78
C TRP A 426 11.69 29.26 -4.21
N SER A 427 11.31 30.54 -4.36
CA SER A 427 12.10 31.67 -3.86
C SER A 427 12.14 31.74 -2.34
N SER A 428 11.08 31.31 -1.65
CA SER A 428 11.03 31.18 -0.20
C SER A 428 11.57 29.84 0.32
N ASN A 429 11.97 28.95 -0.59
CA ASN A 429 12.41 27.59 -0.31
C ASN A 429 11.38 26.73 0.44
N ASN A 430 10.10 27.12 0.40
CA ASN A 430 8.97 26.43 1.02
C ASN A 430 8.56 25.24 0.15
N ARG A 431 9.11 24.05 0.45
CA ARG A 431 9.04 22.89 -0.43
C ARG A 431 8.56 21.60 0.23
N LEU A 432 8.35 21.63 1.55
CA LEU A 432 7.55 20.63 2.25
C LEU A 432 6.25 21.29 2.73
N ILE A 433 5.12 20.76 2.28
CA ILE A 433 3.78 21.20 2.71
C ILE A 433 3.24 20.15 3.67
N LEU A 434 2.85 20.54 4.88
CA LEU A 434 2.22 19.67 5.86
C LEU A 434 0.79 20.10 6.10
N THR A 435 -0.15 19.19 5.85
CA THR A 435 -1.56 19.38 6.17
C THR A 435 -1.91 18.47 7.34
N ASP A 436 -1.80 18.99 8.57
CA ASP A 436 -2.00 18.24 9.81
C ASP A 436 -3.43 18.44 10.35
N SER A 437 -4.29 17.44 10.13
CA SER A 437 -5.66 17.46 10.61
C SER A 437 -5.79 17.20 12.12
N ASN A 438 -4.72 16.75 12.78
CA ASN A 438 -4.73 16.41 14.20
C ASN A 438 -4.38 17.61 15.09
N HIS A 439 -3.51 18.52 14.61
CA HIS A 439 -2.96 19.61 15.42
C HIS A 439 -3.12 21.03 14.84
N GLY A 440 -3.41 21.16 13.55
CA GLY A 440 -3.44 22.44 12.85
C GLY A 440 -4.83 22.83 12.36
N PRO A 441 -4.94 23.96 11.64
CA PRO A 441 -6.10 24.20 10.79
C PRO A 441 -6.10 23.10 9.73
N GLY A 442 -6.93 22.07 9.93
CA GLY A 442 -7.11 21.00 8.96
C GLY A 442 -7.59 21.56 7.63
N ILE A 443 -7.31 20.83 6.55
CA ILE A 443 -7.87 21.12 5.23
C ILE A 443 -9.25 20.48 5.08
N SER A 444 -10.15 21.18 4.39
CA SER A 444 -11.47 20.66 4.05
C SER A 444 -11.39 19.92 2.72
N ASN A 445 -11.45 18.59 2.78
CA ASN A 445 -11.36 17.77 1.59
C ASN A 445 -12.74 17.45 1.01
N LEU A 446 -12.81 17.38 -0.32
CA LEU A 446 -13.84 16.67 -1.06
C LEU A 446 -13.30 15.31 -1.47
N ASP A 447 -13.89 14.24 -0.96
CA ASP A 447 -13.53 12.87 -1.26
C ASP A 447 -14.80 12.03 -1.45
N ALA A 448 -14.79 11.14 -2.45
CA ALA A 448 -15.87 10.20 -2.72
C ALA A 448 -15.78 8.92 -1.86
N TRP A 449 -14.66 8.74 -1.16
CA TRP A 449 -14.38 7.55 -0.37
C TRP A 449 -15.49 7.26 0.62
N ASN A 450 -15.92 6.00 0.60
CA ASN A 450 -16.77 5.43 1.62
C ASN A 450 -16.52 3.91 1.69
N PRO A 451 -16.63 3.30 2.88
CA PRO A 451 -16.27 1.90 3.07
C PRO A 451 -17.09 0.94 2.21
N THR A 452 -18.36 1.26 1.93
CA THR A 452 -19.24 0.39 1.13
C THR A 452 -18.81 0.32 -0.33
N ALA A 453 -18.50 1.45 -0.95
CA ALA A 453 -18.11 1.50 -2.35
C ALA A 453 -16.66 1.02 -2.57
N TRP A 454 -15.74 1.32 -1.64
CA TRP A 454 -14.34 0.91 -1.75
C TRP A 454 -14.11 -0.56 -1.45
N ALA A 455 -15.00 -1.22 -0.72
CA ALA A 455 -15.02 -2.68 -0.58
C ALA A 455 -15.52 -3.36 -1.87
N THR A 456 -14.75 -3.30 -2.96
CA THR A 456 -15.17 -3.84 -4.27
C THR A 456 -14.00 -4.38 -5.09
N VAL A 457 -14.32 -5.24 -6.06
CA VAL A 457 -13.42 -5.69 -7.14
C VAL A 457 -13.83 -5.12 -8.50
N ASP A 458 -14.88 -4.30 -8.53
CA ASP A 458 -15.43 -3.69 -9.73
C ASP A 458 -15.16 -2.18 -9.73
N PRO A 459 -14.30 -1.67 -10.63
CA PRO A 459 -13.99 -0.25 -10.69
C PRO A 459 -15.19 0.61 -11.09
N GLN A 460 -16.23 0.04 -11.72
CA GLN A 460 -17.43 0.81 -12.04
C GLN A 460 -18.12 1.33 -10.76
N THR A 461 -18.04 0.58 -9.66
CA THR A 461 -18.58 1.01 -8.35
C THR A 461 -17.92 2.31 -7.85
N LEU A 462 -16.59 2.44 -8.00
CA LEU A 462 -15.87 3.66 -7.61
C LEU A 462 -16.17 4.81 -8.55
N LYS A 463 -16.23 4.53 -9.86
CA LYS A 463 -16.61 5.52 -10.86
C LYS A 463 -17.99 6.11 -10.59
N ASP A 464 -18.97 5.28 -10.23
CA ASP A 464 -20.32 5.75 -9.88
C ASP A 464 -20.29 6.61 -8.60
N ALA A 465 -19.45 6.25 -7.62
CA ALA A 465 -19.24 7.08 -6.43
C ALA A 465 -18.62 8.45 -6.76
N TYR A 466 -17.66 8.51 -7.70
CA TYR A 466 -17.12 9.78 -8.18
C TYR A 466 -18.20 10.65 -8.82
N ILE A 467 -19.03 10.08 -9.68
CA ILE A 467 -20.13 10.81 -10.36
C ILE A 467 -21.09 11.40 -9.32
N ALA A 468 -21.38 10.67 -8.25
CA ALA A 468 -22.29 11.12 -7.21
C ALA A 468 -21.69 12.19 -6.28
N ALA A 469 -20.42 12.04 -5.90
CA ALA A 469 -19.80 12.87 -4.87
C ALA A 469 -19.03 14.08 -5.42
N LEU A 470 -18.31 13.92 -6.54
CA LEU A 470 -17.33 14.87 -7.04
C LEU A 470 -17.96 15.83 -8.07
N THR A 471 -18.83 16.70 -7.56
CA THR A 471 -19.58 17.68 -8.35
C THR A 471 -19.10 19.11 -8.06
N PRO A 472 -19.29 20.06 -9.00
CA PRO A 472 -18.96 21.47 -8.77
C PRO A 472 -19.55 22.04 -7.48
N ASN A 473 -20.80 21.71 -7.17
CA ASN A 473 -21.49 22.24 -6.00
C ASN A 473 -20.92 21.70 -4.69
N ASN A 474 -20.51 20.42 -4.66
CA ASN A 474 -19.89 19.82 -3.48
C ASN A 474 -18.44 20.29 -3.28
N GLN A 475 -17.84 20.79 -4.37
CA GLN A 475 -16.50 21.33 -4.38
C GLN A 475 -16.45 22.71 -3.70
N ILE A 476 -17.49 23.55 -3.81
CA ILE A 476 -17.50 24.90 -3.21
C ILE A 476 -17.04 24.92 -1.74
N GLY A 477 -15.95 25.66 -1.49
CA GLY A 477 -15.43 25.90 -0.13
C GLY A 477 -14.55 24.76 0.40
N LYS A 478 -14.06 23.90 -0.49
CA LYS A 478 -13.08 22.87 -0.21
C LYS A 478 -11.70 23.40 -0.54
N ASP A 479 -10.69 22.89 0.16
CA ASP A 479 -9.30 23.24 -0.09
C ASP A 479 -8.69 22.29 -1.14
N GLU A 480 -9.13 21.04 -1.10
CA GLU A 480 -8.59 19.93 -1.87
C GLU A 480 -9.70 18.97 -2.31
N THR A 481 -9.59 18.46 -3.53
CA THR A 481 -10.38 17.35 -4.04
C THR A 481 -9.48 16.13 -4.21
N VAL A 482 -9.95 14.96 -3.76
CA VAL A 482 -9.20 13.71 -3.78
C VAL A 482 -9.94 12.67 -4.61
N TYR A 483 -9.25 12.08 -5.59
CA TYR A 483 -9.67 10.85 -6.26
C TYR A 483 -8.85 9.69 -5.72
N GLN A 484 -9.50 8.72 -5.09
CA GLN A 484 -8.86 7.48 -4.63
C GLN A 484 -9.06 6.36 -5.66
N ALA A 485 -8.05 6.08 -6.48
CA ALA A 485 -8.08 5.13 -7.60
C ALA A 485 -7.92 3.66 -7.18
N GLN A 486 -7.79 3.39 -5.88
CA GLN A 486 -7.63 2.06 -5.31
C GLN A 486 -8.94 1.49 -4.73
N GLY A 487 -9.11 0.17 -4.82
CA GLY A 487 -10.21 -0.56 -4.16
C GLY A 487 -9.71 -1.50 -3.08
N THR A 488 -10.38 -1.51 -1.93
CA THR A 488 -10.08 -2.39 -0.78
C THR A 488 -10.91 -3.67 -0.87
N ALA A 489 -10.59 -4.53 -1.84
CA ALA A 489 -11.35 -5.76 -2.12
C ALA A 489 -11.36 -6.79 -0.97
N THR A 490 -10.56 -6.59 0.08
CA THR A 490 -10.39 -7.51 1.22
C THR A 490 -11.72 -8.06 1.73
N ASP A 491 -12.70 -7.20 2.00
CA ASP A 491 -14.01 -7.60 2.53
C ASP A 491 -14.83 -8.48 1.60
N LYS A 492 -14.67 -8.31 0.27
CA LYS A 492 -15.37 -9.11 -0.75
C LYS A 492 -14.69 -10.45 -1.02
N LEU A 493 -13.40 -10.56 -0.67
CA LEU A 493 -12.59 -11.76 -0.88
C LEU A 493 -12.44 -12.60 0.38
N LYS A 494 -13.04 -12.16 1.51
CA LYS A 494 -13.10 -12.93 2.76
C LYS A 494 -13.72 -14.32 2.53
N GLY A 495 -13.13 -15.35 3.14
CA GLY A 495 -13.54 -16.74 2.98
C GLY A 495 -12.33 -17.68 2.93
N PRO A 496 -12.44 -18.88 2.34
CA PRO A 496 -11.32 -19.82 2.22
C PRO A 496 -10.06 -19.24 1.55
N ALA A 497 -10.23 -18.21 0.72
CA ALA A 497 -9.12 -17.50 0.08
C ALA A 497 -8.10 -16.95 1.08
N VAL A 498 -8.55 -16.51 2.25
CA VAL A 498 -7.66 -15.98 3.29
C VAL A 498 -6.79 -17.07 3.92
N LEU A 499 -7.28 -18.31 3.96
CA LEU A 499 -6.51 -19.47 4.46
C LEU A 499 -5.44 -19.91 3.46
N LEU A 500 -5.58 -19.48 2.21
CA LEU A 500 -4.63 -19.72 1.12
C LEU A 500 -3.76 -18.48 0.86
N ALA A 501 -3.78 -17.49 1.74
CA ALA A 501 -2.99 -16.26 1.61
C ALA A 501 -1.51 -16.59 1.36
N ASN A 502 -1.00 -16.07 0.25
CA ASN A 502 0.38 -16.19 -0.18
C ASN A 502 0.84 -14.85 -0.75
N ASP A 503 2.09 -14.78 -1.19
CA ASP A 503 2.72 -13.53 -1.59
C ASP A 503 2.27 -13.05 -3.00
N TYR A 504 1.43 -13.83 -3.68
CA TYR A 504 0.91 -13.59 -5.03
C TYR A 504 -0.61 -13.48 -5.12
N ASN A 505 -1.39 -13.82 -4.08
CA ASN A 505 -2.86 -13.76 -4.14
C ASN A 505 -3.46 -12.60 -3.31
N LEU A 506 -2.72 -11.50 -3.22
CA LEU A 506 -3.13 -10.33 -2.44
C LEU A 506 -4.30 -9.60 -3.13
N PRO A 507 -5.37 -9.24 -2.39
CA PRO A 507 -6.54 -8.53 -2.91
C PRO A 507 -6.21 -7.26 -3.69
N LEU A 508 -5.21 -6.51 -3.25
CA LEU A 508 -4.80 -5.28 -3.91
C LEU A 508 -4.21 -5.55 -5.32
N VAL A 509 -3.55 -6.70 -5.58
CA VAL A 509 -2.90 -7.02 -6.87
C VAL A 509 -3.97 -7.26 -7.90
N ARG A 510 -5.01 -7.94 -7.45
CA ARG A 510 -6.20 -8.23 -8.23
C ARG A 510 -6.93 -6.96 -8.69
N THR A 511 -6.93 -5.89 -7.90
CA THR A 511 -7.66 -4.68 -8.27
C THR A 511 -6.81 -3.73 -9.11
N LYS A 512 -5.49 -3.66 -8.87
CA LYS A 512 -4.59 -2.66 -9.48
C LYS A 512 -4.76 -2.49 -10.98
N GLY A 513 -4.53 -3.53 -11.78
CA GLY A 513 -4.56 -3.43 -13.24
C GLY A 513 -5.91 -2.98 -13.79
N ASN A 514 -6.99 -3.62 -13.33
CA ASN A 514 -8.35 -3.32 -13.77
C ASN A 514 -8.83 -1.94 -13.31
N PHE A 515 -8.50 -1.54 -12.09
CA PHE A 515 -8.90 -0.23 -11.55
C PHE A 515 -8.19 0.88 -12.29
N ASN A 516 -6.89 0.79 -12.50
CA ASN A 516 -6.13 1.84 -13.18
C ASN A 516 -6.58 1.99 -14.65
N ALA A 517 -6.87 0.88 -15.33
CA ALA A 517 -7.34 0.90 -16.71
C ALA A 517 -8.72 1.57 -16.89
N VAL A 518 -9.53 1.64 -15.84
CA VAL A 518 -10.90 2.22 -15.88
C VAL A 518 -10.96 3.61 -15.25
N LEU A 519 -10.38 3.77 -14.06
CA LEU A 519 -10.53 4.97 -13.23
C LEU A 519 -9.61 6.09 -13.70
N LEU A 520 -8.33 5.83 -13.95
CA LEU A 520 -7.39 6.87 -14.36
C LEU A 520 -7.77 7.59 -15.66
N PRO A 521 -8.15 6.90 -16.76
CA PRO A 521 -8.57 7.62 -17.96
C PRO A 521 -9.90 8.35 -17.75
N TYR A 522 -10.82 7.79 -16.96
CA TYR A 522 -12.04 8.49 -16.58
C TYR A 522 -11.72 9.81 -15.87
N ILE A 523 -10.88 9.78 -14.83
CA ILE A 523 -10.49 10.97 -14.06
C ILE A 523 -9.83 12.00 -14.99
N ARG A 524 -8.85 11.57 -15.80
CA ARG A 524 -8.18 12.41 -16.80
C ARG A 524 -9.19 13.12 -17.71
N ASP A 525 -10.20 12.41 -18.18
CA ASP A 525 -11.12 12.94 -19.19
C ASP A 525 -12.20 13.85 -18.57
N VAL A 526 -12.66 13.56 -17.34
CA VAL A 526 -13.79 14.28 -16.74
C VAL A 526 -13.40 15.45 -15.85
N HIS A 527 -12.18 15.47 -15.27
CA HIS A 527 -11.79 16.44 -14.23
C HIS A 527 -12.17 17.89 -14.61
N SER A 528 -11.95 18.25 -15.87
CA SER A 528 -12.14 19.60 -16.38
C SER A 528 -13.60 20.01 -16.61
N SER A 529 -14.52 19.03 -16.62
CA SER A 529 -15.97 19.21 -16.74
C SER A 529 -16.70 19.06 -15.40
N THR A 530 -16.10 18.32 -14.45
CA THR A 530 -16.69 18.03 -13.14
C THR A 530 -16.18 18.95 -12.04
N LEU A 531 -14.99 19.55 -12.19
CA LEU A 531 -14.38 20.42 -11.18
C LEU A 531 -14.15 21.81 -11.80
N ASN A 532 -14.64 22.86 -11.15
CA ASN A 532 -14.63 24.23 -11.68
C ASN A 532 -14.12 25.28 -10.68
N HIS A 533 -13.60 24.86 -9.52
CA HIS A 533 -13.07 25.76 -8.49
C HIS A 533 -11.53 25.77 -8.44
N LYS A 534 -10.97 26.83 -7.84
CA LYS A 534 -9.52 27.04 -7.64
C LYS A 534 -8.99 26.19 -6.48
N GLU A 535 -9.16 24.89 -6.58
CA GLU A 535 -8.88 23.96 -5.49
C GLU A 535 -7.81 22.97 -5.89
N HIS A 536 -7.03 22.54 -4.91
CA HIS A 536 -5.97 21.58 -5.14
C HIS A 536 -6.55 20.20 -5.49
N LEU A 537 -5.83 19.41 -6.29
CA LEU A 537 -6.29 18.10 -6.74
C LEU A 537 -5.26 17.03 -6.42
N VAL A 538 -5.70 15.90 -5.89
CA VAL A 538 -4.85 14.75 -5.58
C VAL A 538 -5.44 13.49 -6.20
N LEU A 539 -4.58 12.69 -6.83
CA LEU A 539 -4.90 11.31 -7.19
C LEU A 539 -4.17 10.39 -6.21
N LEU A 540 -4.90 9.66 -5.40
CA LEU A 540 -4.37 8.66 -4.48
C LEU A 540 -4.51 7.26 -5.09
N ASP A 541 -3.53 6.41 -4.86
CA ASP A 541 -3.58 5.01 -5.27
C ASP A 541 -2.74 4.13 -4.31
N ASP A 542 -3.08 2.84 -4.28
CA ASP A 542 -2.24 1.79 -3.72
C ASP A 542 -1.18 1.40 -4.77
N TRP A 543 0.04 1.16 -4.35
CA TRP A 543 1.21 0.95 -5.21
C TRP A 543 1.34 2.01 -6.29
N VAL A 544 1.52 3.25 -5.84
CA VAL A 544 1.73 4.38 -6.74
C VAL A 544 2.86 4.08 -7.73
N ASP A 545 2.63 4.44 -8.98
CA ASP A 545 3.55 4.21 -10.08
C ASP A 545 3.51 5.38 -11.08
N GLY A 546 4.34 5.31 -12.11
CA GLY A 546 4.38 6.38 -13.11
C GLY A 546 3.13 6.53 -13.96
N CYS A 547 2.23 5.53 -14.04
CA CYS A 547 0.95 5.69 -14.74
C CYS A 547 0.06 6.72 -14.02
N LEU A 548 -0.02 6.64 -12.68
CA LEU A 548 -0.69 7.64 -11.86
C LEU A 548 -0.07 9.03 -12.06
N THR A 549 1.27 9.09 -12.06
CA THR A 549 2.04 10.33 -12.27
C THR A 549 1.74 10.96 -13.62
N ASP A 550 1.82 10.20 -14.71
CA ASP A 550 1.57 10.72 -16.06
C ASP A 550 0.16 11.31 -16.20
N VAL A 551 -0.83 10.65 -15.60
CA VAL A 551 -2.21 11.14 -15.57
C VAL A 551 -2.30 12.45 -14.77
N ALA A 552 -1.66 12.53 -13.60
CA ALA A 552 -1.64 13.73 -12.78
C ALA A 552 -0.92 14.91 -13.47
N ILE A 553 0.20 14.65 -14.17
CA ILE A 553 0.90 15.64 -14.99
C ILE A 553 0.00 16.11 -16.13
N SER A 554 -0.65 15.19 -16.85
CA SER A 554 -1.57 15.54 -17.95
C SER A 554 -2.72 16.44 -17.46
N ILE A 555 -3.29 16.14 -16.30
CA ILE A 555 -4.33 16.97 -15.68
C ILE A 555 -3.78 18.34 -15.29
N THR A 556 -2.59 18.40 -14.68
CA THR A 556 -1.93 19.66 -14.33
C THR A 556 -1.75 20.56 -15.56
N LEU A 557 -1.26 20.00 -16.67
CA LEU A 557 -1.05 20.74 -17.92
C LEU A 557 -2.37 21.23 -18.54
N ASP A 558 -3.43 20.41 -18.53
CA ASP A 558 -4.76 20.83 -19.01
C ASP A 558 -5.34 21.97 -18.15
N ARG A 559 -5.25 21.87 -16.82
CA ARG A 559 -5.71 22.91 -15.89
C ARG A 559 -4.93 24.20 -16.06
N LEU A 560 -3.60 24.11 -16.21
CA LEU A 560 -2.72 25.25 -16.49
C LEU A 560 -3.10 25.95 -17.80
N GLY A 561 -3.34 25.19 -18.87
CA GLY A 561 -3.77 25.74 -20.17
C GLY A 561 -5.16 26.42 -20.16
N ARG A 562 -5.93 26.23 -19.09
CA ARG A 562 -7.27 26.79 -18.90
C ARG A 562 -7.34 27.88 -17.84
N MET A 563 -6.22 28.28 -17.23
CA MET A 563 -6.18 29.28 -16.15
C MET A 563 -6.96 30.56 -16.45
N ASP A 564 -6.93 31.05 -17.69
CA ASP A 564 -7.68 32.26 -18.11
C ASP A 564 -9.21 32.11 -17.99
N LYS A 565 -9.73 30.88 -18.03
CA LYS A 565 -11.16 30.56 -17.85
C LYS A 565 -11.56 30.43 -16.38
N PHE A 566 -10.59 30.31 -15.47
CA PHE A 566 -10.81 30.21 -14.02
C PHE A 566 -10.71 31.57 -13.30
N VAL A 567 -10.62 32.67 -14.06
CA VAL A 567 -10.74 34.03 -13.54
C VAL A 567 -12.21 34.45 -13.70
N PRO A 568 -13.02 34.50 -12.63
CA PRO A 568 -14.27 35.21 -12.70
C PRO A 568 -13.95 36.68 -12.99
N ASN A 569 -14.60 37.25 -14.01
CA ASN A 569 -14.61 38.70 -14.24
C ASN A 569 -15.09 39.46 -13.01
#